data_AF-A0A6N6PZA7-F1
#
_entry.id   AF-A0A6N6PZA7-F1
#
_cell.length_a   1.000
_cell.length_b   1.000
_cell.length_c   1.000
_cell.angle_alpha   90.00
_cell.angle_beta   90.00
_cell.angle_gamma   90.00
#
_symmetry.space_group_name_H-M   'P 1'
#
loop_
_entity.id
_entity.type
_entity.pdbx_description
1 polymer ?
#
loop_
_entity_poly.entity_id
_entity_poly.type
_entity_poly.pdbx_seq_one_letter_code
_entity_poly.pdbx_strand_id
1 'polypeptide(L)'
;MSEPTEFSSASKPTANPLAHDAHFVVSAELEAEASELISHYPEKRSAVLMLLHEVQERFGYISQEAVAWIVAKLEMQPIHVLELVTFYPMFRQQPAGQFQVKICRTLSCALGGAYELHHHFCSRLGLDDQAHGIQTSKDGKFSVEFVECLASCGTAPVVMVNEDFREGVTTQQADEMMAQCRKTKG
;
A
#
# COMPACT_ATOMS: atom_id res chain seq x y z
N MET A 1 12.80 25.06 22.90
CA MET A 1 12.52 25.64 21.56
C MET A 1 13.09 24.64 20.59
N SER A 2 12.30 23.63 20.25
CA SER A 2 12.70 22.56 19.35
C SER A 2 12.68 23.12 17.94
N GLU A 3 13.82 23.07 17.26
CA GLU A 3 13.95 23.45 15.86
C GLU A 3 12.95 22.65 15.01
N PRO A 4 12.31 23.28 14.00
CA PRO A 4 11.46 22.55 13.07
C PRO A 4 12.34 21.55 12.31
N THR A 5 12.09 20.26 12.47
CA THR A 5 12.71 19.22 11.64
C THR A 5 12.28 19.44 10.20
N GLU A 6 13.14 20.09 9.42
CA GLU A 6 13.11 20.07 7.96
C GLU A 6 13.39 18.64 7.48
N PHE A 7 12.38 17.78 7.50
CA PHE A 7 12.28 16.66 6.55
C PHE A 7 11.34 17.11 5.42
N SER A 8 11.71 18.22 4.81
CA SER A 8 11.05 18.77 3.63
C SER A 8 11.58 18.08 2.39
N SER A 9 10.98 16.96 2.05
CA SER A 9 10.64 16.73 0.66
C SER A 9 9.37 15.90 0.63
N ALA A 10 8.24 16.57 0.46
CA ALA A 10 7.05 15.97 -0.10
C ALA A 10 7.43 15.36 -1.46
N SER A 11 7.91 14.12 -1.46
CA SER A 11 8.01 13.32 -2.67
C SER A 11 6.63 13.28 -3.30
N LYS A 12 6.59 13.48 -4.62
CA LYS A 12 5.33 13.47 -5.35
C LYS A 12 4.68 12.10 -5.14
N PRO A 13 3.36 12.04 -4.86
CA PRO A 13 2.61 10.79 -4.81
C PRO A 13 2.96 9.94 -6.03
N THR A 14 3.75 8.89 -5.84
CA THR A 14 4.11 8.00 -6.94
C THR A 14 2.89 7.13 -7.20
N ALA A 15 2.28 7.28 -8.38
CA ALA A 15 1.14 6.47 -8.76
C ALA A 15 1.53 4.98 -8.71
N ASN A 16 0.64 4.13 -8.20
CA ASN A 16 0.80 2.69 -8.36
C ASN A 16 0.71 2.42 -9.88
N PRO A 17 1.79 1.99 -10.55
CA PRO A 17 1.85 1.99 -12.01
C PRO A 17 0.87 1.00 -12.67
N LEU A 18 0.17 0.17 -11.89
CA LEU A 18 -0.40 -1.11 -12.35
C LEU A 18 -1.87 -1.30 -11.92
N ALA A 19 -2.58 -0.22 -11.59
CA ALA A 19 -3.92 -0.26 -11.01
C ALA A 19 -5.06 -0.72 -11.96
N HIS A 20 -4.78 -1.06 -13.22
CA HIS A 20 -5.81 -1.45 -14.18
C HIS A 20 -5.32 -2.62 -15.05
N ASP A 21 -5.99 -3.78 -14.91
CA ASP A 21 -5.88 -4.98 -15.74
C ASP A 21 -4.54 -5.75 -15.72
N ALA A 22 -4.10 -6.15 -14.53
CA ALA A 22 -2.94 -7.02 -14.37
C ALA A 22 -3.30 -8.50 -14.64
N HIS A 23 -3.32 -8.92 -15.90
CA HIS A 23 -3.17 -10.34 -16.22
C HIS A 23 -1.77 -10.76 -15.74
N PHE A 24 -1.69 -11.69 -14.79
CA PHE A 24 -0.41 -12.19 -14.31
C PHE A 24 0.33 -12.89 -15.46
N VAL A 25 1.44 -12.30 -15.91
CA VAL A 25 2.31 -12.87 -16.95
C VAL A 25 3.72 -12.92 -16.39
N VAL A 26 4.30 -14.12 -16.41
CA VAL A 26 5.70 -14.30 -16.03
C VAL A 26 6.58 -13.80 -17.16
N SER A 27 7.18 -12.62 -16.97
CA SER A 27 8.16 -12.06 -17.91
C SER A 27 9.57 -12.58 -17.63
N ALA A 28 10.48 -12.43 -18.59
CA ALA A 28 11.88 -12.84 -18.41
C ALA A 28 12.56 -12.03 -17.30
N GLU A 29 12.18 -10.76 -17.13
CA GLU A 29 12.68 -9.88 -16.08
C GLU A 29 12.22 -10.35 -14.71
N LEU A 30 10.92 -10.66 -14.54
CA LEU A 30 10.40 -11.20 -13.28
C LEU A 30 11.08 -12.52 -12.90
N GLU A 31 11.33 -13.38 -13.89
CA GLU A 31 11.98 -14.67 -13.67
C GLU A 31 13.44 -14.50 -13.22
N ALA A 32 14.15 -13.51 -13.79
CA ALA A 32 15.52 -13.16 -13.41
C ALA A 32 15.59 -12.55 -12.00
N GLU A 33 14.74 -11.55 -11.71
CA GLU A 33 14.65 -10.89 -10.39
C GLU A 33 14.30 -11.91 -9.29
N ALA A 34 13.34 -12.80 -9.54
CA ALA A 34 13.00 -13.86 -8.61
C ALA A 34 14.15 -14.82 -8.34
N SER A 35 14.93 -15.17 -9.37
CA SER A 35 16.08 -16.06 -9.23
C SER A 35 17.20 -15.40 -8.42
N GLU A 36 17.42 -14.11 -8.63
CA GLU A 36 18.36 -13.31 -7.84
C GLU A 36 17.91 -13.24 -6.37
N LEU A 37 16.64 -12.89 -6.10
CA LEU A 37 16.09 -12.84 -4.75
C LEU A 37 16.23 -14.17 -4.01
N ILE A 38 15.98 -15.29 -4.69
CA ILE A 38 16.15 -16.63 -4.11
C ILE A 38 17.62 -16.91 -3.77
N SER A 39 18.56 -16.42 -4.57
CA SER A 39 20.00 -16.67 -4.37
C SER A 39 20.55 -16.11 -3.07
N HIS A 40 19.88 -15.11 -2.49
CA HIS A 40 20.25 -14.51 -1.19
C HIS A 40 19.98 -15.42 0.01
N TYR A 41 19.26 -16.54 -0.18
CA TYR A 41 18.85 -17.42 0.91
C TYR A 41 19.43 -18.83 0.75
N PRO A 42 19.90 -19.46 1.84
CA PRO A 42 20.34 -20.85 1.81
C PRO A 42 19.18 -21.82 1.55
N GLU A 43 17.97 -21.44 1.95
CA GLU A 43 16.74 -22.22 1.80
C GLU A 43 15.75 -21.45 0.92
N LYS A 44 15.32 -22.02 -0.21
CA LYS A 44 14.45 -21.34 -1.18
C LYS A 44 13.18 -20.77 -0.55
N ARG A 45 12.54 -21.53 0.35
CA ARG A 45 11.30 -21.12 1.04
C ARG A 45 11.41 -19.79 1.78
N SER A 46 12.62 -19.39 2.21
CA SER A 46 12.84 -18.14 2.94
C SER A 46 12.67 -16.90 2.06
N ALA A 47 12.73 -17.05 0.74
CA ALA A 47 12.55 -15.95 -0.22
C ALA A 47 11.07 -15.58 -0.46
N VAL A 48 10.11 -16.33 0.12
CA VAL A 48 8.68 -16.20 -0.23
C VAL A 48 8.12 -14.80 0.00
N LEU A 49 8.52 -14.12 1.08
CA LEU A 49 8.07 -12.74 1.34
C LEU A 49 8.62 -11.78 0.29
N MET A 50 9.89 -11.95 -0.11
CA MET A 50 10.50 -11.11 -1.14
C MET A 50 9.85 -11.30 -2.51
N LEU A 51 9.49 -12.54 -2.86
CA LEU A 51 8.74 -12.80 -4.10
C LEU A 51 7.32 -12.21 -4.05
N LEU A 52 6.64 -12.28 -2.90
CA LEU A 52 5.33 -11.63 -2.73
C LEU A 52 5.43 -10.11 -2.88
N HIS A 53 6.49 -9.50 -2.34
CA HIS A 53 6.76 -8.08 -2.52
C HIS A 53 6.94 -7.71 -3.99
N GLU A 54 7.82 -8.43 -4.71
CA GLU A 54 8.08 -8.21 -6.13
C GLU A 54 6.80 -8.33 -6.96
N VAL A 55 6.01 -9.39 -6.73
CA VAL A 55 4.72 -9.58 -7.41
C VAL A 55 3.78 -8.42 -7.11
N GLN A 56 3.64 -8.01 -5.85
CA GLN A 56 2.72 -6.92 -5.51
C GLN A 56 3.18 -5.58 -6.08
N GLU A 57 4.48 -5.32 -6.14
CA GLU A 57 5.03 -4.10 -6.72
C GLU A 57 4.78 -4.06 -8.24
N ARG A 58 4.93 -5.20 -8.92
CA ARG A 58 4.78 -5.33 -10.38
C ARG A 58 3.36 -5.57 -10.88
N PHE A 59 2.44 -6.06 -10.06
CA PHE A 59 1.05 -6.33 -10.48
C PHE A 59 0.01 -5.62 -9.61
N GLY A 60 0.43 -4.92 -8.55
CA GLY A 60 -0.43 -4.18 -7.62
C GLY A 60 -1.09 -5.04 -6.53
N TYR A 61 -1.33 -6.32 -6.79
CA TYR A 61 -1.93 -7.29 -5.86
C TYR A 61 -1.45 -8.72 -6.16
N ILE A 62 -1.71 -9.64 -5.24
CA ILE A 62 -1.34 -11.06 -5.34
C ILE A 62 -2.53 -11.86 -5.90
N SER A 63 -2.47 -12.23 -7.16
CA SER A 63 -3.47 -13.08 -7.82
C SER A 63 -3.28 -14.57 -7.49
N GLN A 64 -4.26 -15.41 -7.82
CA GLN A 64 -4.13 -16.86 -7.61
C GLN A 64 -3.06 -17.47 -8.52
N GLU A 65 -2.93 -16.97 -9.74
CA GLU A 65 -1.89 -17.35 -10.68
C GLU A 65 -0.50 -17.00 -10.14
N ALA A 66 -0.37 -15.83 -9.51
CA ALA A 66 0.88 -15.42 -8.87
C ALA A 66 1.25 -16.33 -7.70
N VAL A 67 0.27 -16.71 -6.86
CA VAL A 67 0.49 -17.70 -5.79
C VAL A 67 0.95 -19.03 -6.38
N ALA A 68 0.27 -19.55 -7.42
CA ALA A 68 0.65 -20.80 -8.05
C ALA A 68 2.07 -20.78 -8.63
N TRP A 69 2.48 -19.66 -9.22
CA TRP A 69 3.84 -19.48 -9.71
C TRP A 69 4.88 -19.44 -8.59
N ILE A 70 4.64 -18.70 -7.49
CA ILE A 70 5.55 -18.67 -6.32
C ILE A 70 5.70 -20.07 -5.73
N VAL A 71 4.59 -20.81 -5.59
CA VAL A 71 4.57 -22.19 -5.08
C VAL A 71 5.45 -23.11 -5.93
N ALA A 72 5.34 -23.02 -7.25
CA ALA A 72 6.15 -23.79 -8.18
C ALA A 72 7.64 -23.40 -8.11
N LYS A 73 7.94 -22.10 -8.04
CA LYS A 73 9.31 -21.55 -7.98
C LYS A 73 10.05 -21.97 -6.70
N LEU A 74 9.35 -22.00 -5.57
CA LEU A 74 9.91 -22.33 -4.26
C LEU A 74 9.75 -23.80 -3.87
N GLU A 75 9.11 -24.61 -4.72
CA GLU A 75 8.88 -26.04 -4.49
C GLU A 75 8.18 -26.31 -3.15
N MET A 76 7.16 -25.50 -2.83
CA MET A 76 6.44 -25.58 -1.54
C MET A 76 4.95 -25.87 -1.72
N GLN A 77 4.21 -26.03 -0.63
CA GLN A 77 2.77 -26.22 -0.69
C GLN A 77 2.04 -24.87 -0.78
N PRO A 78 0.90 -24.78 -1.53
CA PRO A 78 0.11 -23.55 -1.64
C PRO A 78 -0.30 -22.94 -0.30
N ILE A 79 -0.59 -23.78 0.69
CA ILE A 79 -1.04 -23.34 2.02
C ILE A 79 -0.02 -22.41 2.68
N HIS A 80 1.28 -22.68 2.55
CA HIS A 80 2.32 -21.86 3.16
C HIS A 80 2.38 -20.44 2.57
N VAL A 81 2.08 -20.28 1.28
CA VAL A 81 2.05 -18.94 0.64
C VAL A 81 0.77 -18.21 1.05
N LEU A 82 -0.37 -18.91 1.06
CA LEU A 82 -1.66 -18.35 1.45
C LEU A 82 -1.69 -17.92 2.92
N GLU A 83 -1.06 -18.69 3.81
CA GLU A 83 -0.86 -18.32 5.21
C GLU A 83 -0.17 -16.95 5.32
N LEU A 84 0.87 -16.69 4.55
CA LEU A 84 1.61 -15.42 4.60
C LEU A 84 0.80 -14.27 4.00
N VAL A 85 0.15 -14.49 2.86
CA VAL A 85 -0.69 -13.48 2.20
C VAL A 85 -1.86 -13.06 3.10
N THR A 86 -2.41 -13.99 3.89
CA THR A 86 -3.50 -13.69 4.82
C THR A 86 -3.01 -13.15 6.17
N PHE A 87 -1.80 -13.53 6.60
CA PHE A 87 -1.22 -13.09 7.87
C PHE A 87 -0.69 -11.66 7.81
N TYR A 88 -0.03 -11.27 6.71
CA TYR A 88 0.56 -9.93 6.56
C TYR A 88 -0.42 -8.96 5.88
N PRO A 89 -0.99 -7.96 6.58
CA PRO A 89 -2.05 -7.11 6.05
C PRO A 89 -1.63 -6.25 4.84
N MET A 90 -0.33 -6.09 4.64
CA MET A 90 0.25 -5.36 3.52
C MET A 90 0.07 -6.07 2.17
N PHE A 91 -0.10 -7.40 2.15
CA PHE A 91 -0.34 -8.13 0.91
C PHE A 91 -1.83 -8.12 0.58
N ARG A 92 -2.13 -7.65 -0.63
CA ARG A 92 -3.48 -7.47 -1.13
C ARG A 92 -3.83 -8.63 -2.04
N GLN A 93 -5.01 -9.19 -1.84
CA GLN A 93 -5.58 -10.21 -2.74
C GLN A 93 -6.57 -9.61 -3.75
N GLN A 94 -6.81 -8.31 -3.65
CA GLN A 94 -7.74 -7.55 -4.50
C GLN A 94 -7.03 -6.30 -5.01
N PRO A 95 -7.38 -5.82 -6.22
CA PRO A 95 -6.80 -4.61 -6.75
C PRO A 95 -7.18 -3.40 -5.89
N ALA A 96 -6.19 -2.56 -5.60
CA ALA A 96 -6.39 -1.24 -5.04
C ALA A 96 -6.42 -0.19 -6.16
N GLY A 97 -6.98 0.97 -5.87
CA GLY A 97 -6.89 2.12 -6.75
C GLY A 97 -5.45 2.61 -6.92
N GLN A 98 -5.26 3.50 -7.89
CA GLN A 98 -3.96 4.06 -8.25
C GLN A 98 -3.20 4.70 -7.07
N PHE A 99 -3.93 5.33 -6.14
CA PHE A 99 -3.41 5.95 -4.93
C PHE A 99 -4.07 5.33 -3.70
N GLN A 100 -3.30 4.58 -2.93
CA GLN A 100 -3.74 4.00 -1.67
C GLN A 100 -3.42 4.96 -0.52
N VAL A 101 -4.46 5.55 0.06
CA VAL A 101 -4.40 6.41 1.24
C VAL A 101 -4.55 5.57 2.50
N LYS A 102 -3.47 5.45 3.26
CA LYS A 102 -3.38 4.72 4.54
C LYS A 102 -3.37 5.73 5.68
N ILE A 103 -4.40 5.74 6.51
CA ILE A 103 -4.54 6.70 7.61
C ILE A 103 -4.25 5.98 8.93
N CYS A 104 -3.27 6.46 9.69
CA CYS A 104 -2.97 5.88 11.01
C CYS A 104 -4.12 6.18 11.99
N ARG A 105 -4.66 5.15 12.67
CA ARG A 105 -5.73 5.31 13.68
C ARG A 105 -5.32 5.02 15.13
N THR A 106 -4.04 4.78 15.38
CA THR A 106 -3.56 4.50 16.75
C THR A 106 -3.57 5.76 17.62
N LEU A 107 -3.37 5.58 18.93
CA LEU A 107 -3.66 6.57 19.97
C LEU A 107 -3.26 8.02 19.62
N SER A 108 -2.01 8.29 19.25
CA SER A 108 -1.55 9.65 18.94
C SER A 108 -2.30 10.26 17.75
N CYS A 109 -2.52 9.47 16.69
CA CYS A 109 -3.26 9.93 15.50
C CYS A 109 -4.75 10.06 15.77
N ALA A 110 -5.34 9.15 16.55
CA ALA A 110 -6.72 9.25 17.01
C ALA A 110 -6.98 10.56 17.77
N LEU A 111 -6.09 10.93 18.70
CA LEU A 111 -6.15 12.20 19.43
C LEU A 111 -5.84 13.41 18.52
N GLY A 112 -5.00 13.23 17.51
CA GLY A 112 -4.66 14.25 16.50
C GLY A 112 -5.71 14.46 15.41
N GLY A 113 -6.87 13.81 15.47
CA GLY A 113 -7.96 14.01 14.51
C GLY A 113 -7.97 13.06 13.31
N ALA A 114 -7.32 11.90 13.39
CA ALA A 114 -7.29 10.93 12.29
C ALA A 114 -8.68 10.41 11.86
N TYR A 115 -9.65 10.31 12.79
CA TYR A 115 -11.02 9.91 12.45
C TYR A 115 -11.75 10.98 11.64
N GLU A 116 -11.58 12.26 11.99
CA GLU A 116 -12.10 13.38 11.21
C GLU A 116 -11.46 13.42 9.82
N LEU A 117 -10.14 13.17 9.76
CA LEU A 117 -9.40 13.10 8.51
C LEU A 117 -9.91 11.96 7.61
N HIS A 118 -10.13 10.77 8.16
CA HIS A 118 -10.72 9.65 7.42
C HIS A 118 -12.13 9.95 6.92
N HIS A 119 -13.00 10.50 7.77
CA HIS A 119 -14.33 10.94 7.36
C HIS A 119 -14.26 11.93 6.19
N HIS A 120 -13.33 12.88 6.25
CA HIS A 120 -13.09 13.85 5.18
C HIS A 120 -12.69 13.17 3.86
N PHE A 121 -11.75 12.22 3.88
CA PHE A 121 -11.39 11.45 2.68
C PHE A 121 -12.58 10.68 2.12
N CYS A 122 -13.32 9.94 2.96
CA CYS A 122 -14.46 9.15 2.52
C CYS A 122 -15.55 10.03 1.90
N SER A 123 -15.91 11.14 2.54
CA SER A 123 -16.89 12.10 2.04
C SER A 123 -16.50 12.67 0.67
N ARG A 124 -15.23 13.07 0.50
CA ARG A 124 -14.72 13.65 -0.76
C ARG A 124 -14.58 12.63 -1.90
N LEU A 125 -14.42 11.35 -1.58
CA LEU A 125 -14.26 10.27 -2.55
C LEU A 125 -15.54 9.46 -2.78
N GLY A 126 -16.61 9.77 -2.04
CA GLY A 126 -17.89 9.05 -2.12
C GLY A 126 -17.81 7.62 -1.58
N LEU A 127 -17.02 7.42 -0.52
CA LEU A 127 -16.84 6.15 0.21
C LEU A 127 -17.66 6.18 1.52
N ASP A 128 -17.88 5.00 2.11
CA ASP A 128 -18.54 4.86 3.40
C ASP A 128 -17.50 5.00 4.53
N ASP A 129 -17.67 5.97 5.43
CA ASP A 129 -16.72 6.20 6.51
C ASP A 129 -16.85 5.19 7.67
N GLN A 130 -17.92 4.38 7.68
CA GLN A 130 -18.17 3.33 8.68
C GLN A 130 -17.74 1.93 8.20
N ALA A 131 -17.53 1.75 6.90
CA ALA A 131 -17.13 0.46 6.36
C ALA A 131 -15.71 0.08 6.78
N HIS A 132 -15.51 -1.21 7.03
CA HIS A 132 -14.23 -1.77 7.43
C HIS A 132 -13.40 -2.21 6.23
N GLY A 133 -12.08 -2.06 6.34
CA GLY A 133 -11.13 -2.45 5.30
C GLY A 133 -10.94 -1.39 4.22
N ILE A 134 -10.24 -1.78 3.17
CA ILE A 134 -9.93 -0.91 2.04
C ILE A 134 -11.16 -0.65 1.18
N GLN A 135 -11.40 0.62 0.84
CA GLN A 135 -12.49 1.04 -0.03
C GLN A 135 -11.96 1.83 -1.20
N THR A 136 -12.40 1.48 -2.40
CA THR A 136 -11.93 2.10 -3.64
C THR A 136 -13.02 2.99 -4.24
N SER A 137 -12.64 4.20 -4.65
CA SER A 137 -13.53 5.16 -5.29
C SER A 137 -14.04 4.63 -6.63
N LYS A 138 -15.23 5.09 -7.07
CA LYS A 138 -15.86 4.65 -8.33
C LYS A 138 -15.01 4.90 -9.57
N ASP A 139 -14.13 5.89 -9.52
CA ASP A 139 -13.19 6.21 -10.61
C ASP A 139 -11.93 5.33 -10.59
N GLY A 140 -11.79 4.41 -9.63
CA GLY A 140 -10.64 3.50 -9.50
C GLY A 140 -9.34 4.19 -9.10
N LYS A 141 -9.36 5.49 -8.81
CA LYS A 141 -8.14 6.28 -8.58
C LYS A 141 -7.66 6.21 -7.14
N PHE A 142 -8.57 6.16 -6.17
CA PHE A 142 -8.21 6.21 -4.76
C PHE A 142 -8.72 4.97 -4.06
N SER A 143 -7.88 4.39 -3.21
CA SER A 143 -8.32 3.51 -2.15
C SER A 143 -8.02 4.14 -0.81
N VAL A 144 -8.95 4.06 0.14
CA VAL A 144 -8.76 4.58 1.50
C VAL A 144 -8.91 3.43 2.48
N GLU A 145 -8.01 3.38 3.45
CA GLU A 145 -8.11 2.47 4.58
C GLU A 145 -7.52 3.08 5.84
N PHE A 146 -7.97 2.58 6.99
CA PHE A 146 -7.23 2.73 8.22
C PHE A 146 -6.10 1.72 8.30
N VAL A 147 -4.95 2.19 8.75
CA VAL A 147 -3.81 1.35 9.14
C VAL A 147 -3.46 1.59 10.61
N GLU A 148 -2.65 0.69 11.14
CA GLU A 148 -2.11 0.85 12.48
C GLU A 148 -0.91 1.82 12.49
N CYS A 149 -0.08 1.75 13.53
CA CYS A 149 0.97 2.74 13.76
C CYS A 149 1.93 2.86 12.57
N LEU A 150 2.03 4.06 12.01
CA LEU A 150 2.99 4.43 10.98
C LEU A 150 4.34 4.95 11.54
N ALA A 151 4.59 4.77 12.84
CA ALA A 151 5.84 5.11 13.52
C ALA A 151 6.25 6.60 13.54
N SER A 152 5.33 7.53 13.25
CA SER A 152 5.56 8.98 13.45
C SER A 152 4.57 9.62 14.42
N CYS A 153 4.52 9.07 15.64
CA CYS A 153 3.55 9.49 16.66
C CYS A 153 3.69 10.95 17.11
N GLY A 154 4.88 11.55 16.98
CA GLY A 154 5.17 12.94 17.38
C GLY A 154 4.63 13.99 16.41
N THR A 155 4.27 13.60 15.19
CA THR A 155 3.77 14.49 14.12
C THR A 155 2.36 14.11 13.69
N ALA A 156 1.59 13.48 14.58
CA ALA A 156 0.21 13.09 14.33
C ALA A 156 -0.68 14.28 13.90
N PRO A 157 -1.70 14.06 13.03
CA PRO A 157 -2.07 12.79 12.40
C PRO A 157 -1.23 12.47 11.16
N VAL A 158 -0.99 11.18 10.95
CA VAL A 158 -0.10 10.67 9.89
C VAL A 158 -0.89 9.93 8.82
N VAL A 159 -0.60 10.22 7.55
CA VAL A 159 -1.15 9.56 6.38
C VAL A 159 -0.01 9.10 5.48
N MET A 160 -0.16 7.95 4.84
CA MET A 160 0.75 7.48 3.81
C MET A 160 -0.03 7.27 2.52
N VAL A 161 0.44 7.87 1.42
CA VAL A 161 -0.15 7.67 0.09
C VAL A 161 0.81 6.81 -0.72
N ASN A 162 0.43 5.57 -0.98
CA ASN A 162 1.32 4.52 -1.48
C ASN A 162 2.55 4.35 -0.54
N GLU A 163 3.71 4.87 -0.96
CA GLU A 163 4.97 4.89 -0.21
C GLU A 163 5.30 6.30 0.33
N ASP A 164 4.52 7.31 -0.03
CA ASP A 164 4.79 8.71 0.32
C ASP A 164 4.19 9.07 1.68
N PHE A 165 5.07 9.37 2.62
CA PHE A 165 4.72 9.66 4.00
C PHE A 165 4.32 11.12 4.21
N ARG A 166 3.24 11.37 4.94
CA ARG A 166 2.67 12.70 5.19
C ARG A 166 2.34 12.86 6.66
N GLU A 167 2.87 13.95 7.23
CA GLU A 167 2.83 14.22 8.66
C GLU A 167 2.01 15.48 8.94
N GLY A 168 1.40 15.55 10.13
CA GLY A 168 0.61 16.70 10.59
C GLY A 168 -0.56 17.05 9.67
N VAL A 169 -1.18 16.04 9.06
CA VAL A 169 -2.08 16.24 7.92
C VAL A 169 -3.41 16.84 8.36
N THR A 170 -3.67 18.06 7.90
CA THR A 170 -4.97 18.74 8.04
C THR A 170 -5.93 18.35 6.92
N THR A 171 -7.24 18.61 7.10
CA THR A 171 -8.25 18.40 6.06
C THR A 171 -7.99 19.25 4.81
N GLN A 172 -7.44 20.47 4.97
CA GLN A 172 -7.00 21.29 3.85
C GLN A 172 -5.85 20.62 3.07
N GLN A 173 -4.82 20.13 3.77
CA GLN A 173 -3.71 19.42 3.12
C GLN A 173 -4.17 18.11 2.47
N ALA A 174 -5.18 17.44 3.04
CA ALA A 174 -5.81 16.28 2.41
C ALA A 174 -6.46 16.62 1.06
N ASP A 175 -7.18 17.74 0.98
CA ASP A 175 -7.76 18.24 -0.28
C ASP A 175 -6.69 18.57 -1.32
N GLU A 176 -5.62 19.26 -0.90
CA GLU A 176 -4.48 19.58 -1.76
C GLU A 176 -3.80 18.31 -2.27
N MET A 177 -3.60 17.32 -1.40
CA MET A 177 -3.01 16.03 -1.73
C MET A 177 -3.87 15.24 -2.72
N MET A 178 -5.19 15.16 -2.51
CA MET A 178 -6.10 14.52 -3.46
C MET A 178 -6.07 15.23 -4.82
N ALA A 179 -6.03 16.57 -4.83
CA ALA A 179 -5.93 17.34 -6.06
C ALA A 179 -4.60 17.12 -6.79
N GLN A 180 -3.49 16.96 -6.08
CA GLN A 180 -2.18 16.62 -6.64
C GLN A 180 -2.20 15.22 -7.25
N CYS A 181 -2.70 14.22 -6.52
CA CYS A 181 -2.82 12.83 -7.00
C CYS A 181 -3.66 12.76 -8.29
N ARG A 182 -4.76 13.53 -8.38
CA ARG A 182 -5.59 13.59 -9.60
C ARG A 182 -4.86 14.18 -10.82
N LYS A 183 -3.82 15.00 -10.61
CA LYS A 183 -3.00 15.61 -11.67
C LYS A 183 -1.82 14.73 -12.09
N THR A 184 -1.33 13.87 -11.18
CA THR A 184 -0.30 12.89 -11.49
C THR A 184 -0.86 11.89 -12.49
N LYS A 185 -0.37 11.93 -13.73
CA LYS A 185 -0.65 10.89 -14.73
C LYS A 185 0.18 9.66 -14.37
N GLY A 186 -0.47 8.49 -14.38
CA GLY A 186 0.22 7.19 -14.34
C GLY A 186 1.01 6.97 -15.62
#